data_AF-A0A931F1A9-F1
#
_entry.id   AF-A0A931F1A9-F1
#
_cell.length_a   1.000
_cell.length_b   1.000
_cell.length_c   1.000
_cell.angle_alpha   90.00
_cell.angle_beta   90.00
_cell.angle_gamma   90.00
#
_symmetry.space_group_name_H-M   'P 1'
#
loop_
_entity.id
_entity.type
_entity.pdbx_description
1 polymer ?
#
loop_
_entity_poly.entity_id
_entity_poly.type
_entity_poly.pdbx_seq_one_letter_code
_entity_poly.pdbx_strand_id
1 'polypeptide(L)'
;MSWSPDGRSLAYVLGGRAIALLDLARLGADLDGAASRIIKNATGALPIESVAHTPDGSALIHASGHTVERVPVTGGAAQILARPEPMLAQRDGAHRFL
;
A
#
# COMPACT_ATOMS: atom_id res chain seq x y z
N MET A 1 6.10 4.73 1.94
CA MET A 1 5.85 5.02 3.37
C MET A 1 5.06 6.31 3.46
N SER A 2 4.31 6.52 4.54
CA SER A 2 3.46 7.70 4.68
C SER A 2 3.14 7.98 6.14
N TRP A 3 3.17 9.25 6.52
CA TRP A 3 2.69 9.74 7.81
C TRP A 3 1.17 9.68 7.88
N SER A 4 0.63 9.33 9.05
CA SER A 4 -0.80 9.51 9.30
C SER A 4 -1.12 11.01 9.29
N PRO A 5 -2.34 11.41 8.87
CA PRO A 5 -2.73 12.82 8.83
C PRO A 5 -2.62 13.53 10.19
N ASP A 6 -2.78 12.79 11.29
CA ASP A 6 -2.63 13.32 12.65
C ASP A 6 -1.19 13.33 13.18
N GLY A 7 -0.22 12.85 12.38
CA GLY A 7 1.21 12.83 12.72
C GLY A 7 1.61 11.82 13.80
N ARG A 8 0.69 10.97 14.28
CA ARG A 8 0.97 10.04 15.39
C ARG A 8 1.56 8.70 14.96
N SER A 9 1.50 8.37 13.67
CA SER A 9 1.98 7.09 13.18
C SER A 9 2.56 7.17 11.77
N LEU A 10 3.34 6.14 11.41
CA LEU A 10 3.92 5.98 10.09
C LEU A 10 3.53 4.62 9.50
N ALA A 11 2.93 4.63 8.31
CA ALA A 11 2.69 3.42 7.53
C ALA A 11 3.89 3.15 6.62
N TYR A 12 4.36 1.91 6.61
CA TYR A 12 5.49 1.50 5.79
C TYR A 12 5.34 0.07 5.28
N VAL A 13 6.07 -0.22 4.20
CA VAL A 13 6.13 -1.55 3.60
C VAL A 13 7.31 -2.30 4.22
N LEU A 14 7.07 -3.49 4.76
CA LEU A 14 8.09 -4.34 5.37
C LEU A 14 8.47 -5.46 4.39
N GLY A 15 9.68 -5.36 3.83
CA GLY A 15 10.25 -6.36 2.92
C GLY A 15 9.41 -6.67 1.67
N GLY A 16 8.50 -5.76 1.27
CA GLY A 16 7.54 -5.98 0.19
C GLY A 16 6.43 -7.00 0.51
N ARG A 17 6.37 -7.55 1.73
CA ARG A 17 5.47 -8.66 2.09
C ARG A 17 4.41 -8.28 3.12
N ALA A 18 4.55 -7.14 3.78
CA ALA A 18 3.56 -6.63 4.69
C ALA A 18 3.49 -5.11 4.67
N ILE A 19 2.34 -4.58 5.10
CA ILE A 19 2.18 -3.19 5.49
C ILE A 19 2.11 -3.16 7.01
N ALA A 20 2.97 -2.35 7.61
CA ALA A 20 3.03 -2.13 9.05
C ALA A 20 2.73 -0.67 9.38
N LEU A 21 2.17 -0.46 10.56
CA LEU A 21 1.97 0.85 11.15
C LEU A 21 2.90 0.96 12.37
N LEU A 22 3.76 1.97 12.39
CA LEU A 22 4.59 2.33 13.53
C LEU A 22 3.86 3.40 14.36
N ASP A 23 3.54 3.08 15.61
CA ASP A 23 2.97 4.01 16.58
C ASP A 23 4.07 4.83 17.26
N LEU A 24 4.14 6.12 16.93
CA LEU A 24 5.22 6.98 17.41
C LEU A 24 5.00 7.45 18.85
N ALA A 25 3.76 7.39 19.36
CA ALA A 25 3.48 7.67 20.76
C ALA A 25 4.09 6.59 21.68
N ARG A 26 4.30 5.38 21.14
CA ARG A 26 4.91 4.25 21.87
C ARG A 26 6.41 4.11 21.67
N LEU A 27 6.98 4.78 20.66
CA LEU A 27 8.41 4.67 20.31
C LEU A 27 9.35 5.09 21.44
N GLY A 28 8.90 6.02 22.31
CA GLY A 28 9.68 6.47 23.48
C GLY A 28 9.76 5.44 24.61
N ALA A 29 8.92 4.41 24.60
CA ALA A 29 8.88 3.38 25.63
C ALA A 29 9.54 2.05 25.19
N ASP A 30 9.65 1.81 23.87
CA ASP A 30 10.04 0.51 23.35
C ASP A 30 10.73 0.64 21.98
N LEU A 31 12.06 0.44 21.95
CA LEU A 31 12.86 0.45 20.73
C LEU A 31 12.85 -0.92 20.01
N ASP A 32 12.31 -1.96 20.65
CA ASP A 32 12.36 -3.36 20.17
C ASP A 32 11.26 -3.68 19.12
N GLY A 33 10.65 -2.66 18.52
CA GLY A 33 9.65 -2.84 17.46
C GLY A 33 8.25 -3.19 17.95
N ALA A 34 8.00 -3.23 19.26
CA ALA A 34 6.66 -3.40 19.85
C ALA A 34 5.67 -2.27 19.47
N ALA A 35 6.20 -1.13 19.04
CA ALA A 35 5.42 -0.03 18.48
C ALA A 35 4.86 -0.31 17.07
N SER A 36 5.35 -1.34 16.37
CA SER A 36 4.89 -1.69 15.03
C SER A 36 3.81 -2.77 15.04
N ARG A 37 2.72 -2.53 14.31
CA ARG A 37 1.64 -3.50 14.10
C ARG A 37 1.46 -3.81 12.62
N ILE A 38 1.38 -5.09 12.26
CA ILE A 38 1.05 -5.50 10.89
C ILE A 38 -0.44 -5.21 10.62
N ILE A 39 -0.71 -4.47 9.55
CA ILE A 39 -2.07 -4.14 9.09
C ILE A 39 -2.53 -5.14 8.02
N LYS A 40 -1.62 -5.53 7.13
CA LYS A 40 -1.90 -6.44 6.01
C LYS A 40 -0.64 -7.25 5.66
N ASN A 41 -0.81 -8.54 5.42
CA ASN A 41 0.17 -9.37 4.72
C ASN A 41 -0.18 -9.45 3.22
N ALA A 42 0.84 -9.50 2.36
CA ALA A 42 0.66 -9.78 0.94
C ALA A 42 0.07 -11.19 0.77
N THR A 43 -0.98 -11.32 -0.05
CA THR A 43 -1.70 -12.58 -0.28
C THR A 43 -1.28 -13.28 -1.59
N GLY A 44 -0.26 -12.77 -2.28
CA GLY A 44 0.20 -13.30 -3.56
C GLY A 44 1.73 -13.22 -3.73
N ALA A 45 2.18 -13.48 -4.96
CA ALA A 45 3.60 -13.46 -5.31
C ALA A 45 4.15 -12.05 -5.50
N LEU A 46 3.32 -11.11 -5.94
CA LEU A 46 3.74 -9.74 -6.23
C LEU A 46 3.98 -8.95 -4.93
N PRO A 47 5.05 -8.17 -4.86
CA PRO A 47 5.34 -7.36 -3.69
C PRO A 47 4.32 -6.22 -3.54
N ILE A 48 4.22 -5.70 -2.33
CA ILE A 48 3.64 -4.39 -2.08
C ILE A 48 4.72 -3.35 -2.38
N GLU A 49 4.43 -2.40 -3.27
CA GLU A 49 5.45 -1.48 -3.79
C GLU A 49 5.41 -0.13 -3.10
N SER A 50 4.22 0.32 -2.72
CA SER A 50 4.00 1.62 -2.08
C SER A 50 2.81 1.58 -1.13
N VAL A 51 2.78 2.52 -0.19
CA VAL A 51 1.67 2.70 0.75
C VAL A 51 1.52 4.17 1.13
N ALA A 52 0.28 4.63 1.24
CA ALA A 52 -0.12 5.97 1.65
C ALA A 52 -1.36 5.94 2.56
N HIS A 53 -1.45 6.84 3.54
CA HIS A 53 -2.70 7.05 4.28
C HIS A 53 -3.75 7.77 3.44
N THR A 54 -5.02 7.48 3.70
CA THR A 54 -6.11 8.34 3.25
C THR A 54 -6.12 9.65 4.03
N PRO A 55 -6.64 10.76 3.47
CA PRO A 55 -6.65 12.06 4.15
C PRO A 55 -7.40 12.09 5.48
N ASP A 56 -8.42 11.23 5.64
CA ASP A 56 -9.19 11.05 6.87
C ASP A 56 -8.50 10.12 7.90
N GLY A 57 -7.36 9.51 7.54
CA GLY A 57 -6.60 8.59 8.38
C GLY A 57 -7.28 7.23 8.64
N SER A 58 -8.44 6.96 8.04
CA SER A 58 -9.22 5.75 8.33
C SER A 58 -8.67 4.51 7.61
N ALA A 59 -7.92 4.70 6.52
CA ALA A 59 -7.45 3.62 5.65
C ALA A 59 -6.05 3.89 5.08
N LEU A 60 -5.48 2.84 4.50
CA LEU A 60 -4.25 2.87 3.72
C LEU A 60 -4.56 2.49 2.27
N ILE A 61 -4.00 3.24 1.32
CA ILE A 61 -3.93 2.90 -0.10
C ILE A 61 -2.56 2.28 -0.37
N HIS A 62 -2.52 1.19 -1.12
CA HIS A 62 -1.27 0.56 -1.52
C HIS A 62 -1.35 0.01 -2.94
N ALA A 63 -0.18 -0.09 -3.57
CA ALA A 63 -0.02 -0.72 -4.88
C ALA A 63 0.62 -2.11 -4.74
N SER A 64 0.10 -3.08 -5.47
CA SER A 64 0.71 -4.40 -5.62
C SER A 64 0.48 -4.91 -7.04
N GLY A 65 1.56 -5.07 -7.81
CA GLY A 65 1.44 -5.41 -9.22
C GLY A 65 0.58 -4.39 -9.98
N HIS A 66 -0.51 -4.87 -10.58
CA HIS A 66 -1.46 -4.04 -11.34
C HIS A 66 -2.71 -3.66 -10.55
N THR A 67 -2.68 -3.71 -9.21
CA THR A 67 -3.80 -3.29 -8.37
C THR A 67 -3.44 -2.09 -7.52
N VAL A 68 -4.42 -1.20 -7.35
CA VAL A 68 -4.46 -0.23 -6.26
C VAL A 68 -5.55 -0.67 -5.31
N GLU A 69 -5.19 -0.87 -4.05
CA GLU A 69 -6.05 -1.44 -3.02
C GLU A 69 -6.14 -0.54 -1.80
N ARG A 70 -7.30 -0.54 -1.14
CA ARG A 70 -7.54 0.13 0.14
C ARG A 70 -7.71 -0.91 1.24
N VAL A 71 -7.04 -0.73 2.37
CA VAL A 71 -7.23 -1.54 3.59
C VAL A 71 -7.49 -0.62 4.78
N PRO A 72 -8.45 -0.93 5.69
CA PRO A 72 -8.65 -0.14 6.90
C PRO A 72 -7.38 -0.08 7.77
N VAL A 73 -7.08 1.06 8.39
CA VAL A 73 -5.94 1.20 9.33
C VAL A 73 -6.12 0.29 10.56
N THR A 74 -7.36 -0.04 10.91
CA THR A 74 -7.67 -1.02 11.96
C THR A 74 -7.25 -2.44 11.60
N GLY A 75 -6.95 -2.72 10.31
CA GLY A 75 -6.81 -4.06 9.74
C GLY A 75 -8.13 -4.55 9.15
N GLY A 76 -8.06 -5.63 8.37
CA GLY A 76 -9.23 -6.28 7.76
C GLY A 76 -9.08 -6.56 6.27
N ALA A 77 -10.21 -6.82 5.60
CA ALA A 77 -10.23 -7.11 4.17
C ALA A 77 -9.82 -5.87 3.36
N ALA A 78 -8.95 -6.08 2.38
CA ALA A 78 -8.62 -5.06 1.39
C ALA A 78 -9.68 -5.01 0.29
N GLN A 79 -9.97 -3.82 -0.19
CA GLN A 79 -10.84 -3.56 -1.34
C GLN A 79 -9.97 -3.10 -2.51
N ILE A 80 -10.13 -3.74 -3.69
CA ILE A 80 -9.52 -3.24 -4.92
C ILE A 80 -10.26 -1.95 -5.34
N LEU A 81 -9.51 -0.87 -5.51
CA LEU A 81 -10.02 0.40 -6.01
C LEU A 81 -9.83 0.52 -7.52
N ALA A 82 -8.70 0.02 -8.04
CA ALA A 82 -8.39 0.08 -9.46
C ALA A 82 -7.52 -1.10 -9.89
N ARG A 83 -7.60 -1.42 -11.19
CA ARG A 83 -6.69 -2.32 -11.89
C ARG A 83 -6.18 -1.62 -13.15
N PRO A 84 -5.19 -0.71 -13.05
CA PRO A 84 -4.68 -0.03 -14.23
C PRO A 84 -4.15 -1.06 -15.22
N GLU A 85 -4.71 -1.11 -16.43
CA GLU A 85 -4.14 -1.94 -17.48
C GLU A 85 -2.75 -1.38 -17.84
N PRO A 86 -1.72 -2.23 -17.98
CA PRO A 86 -0.50 -1.78 -18.61
C PRO A 86 -0.89 -1.34 -20.02
N MET A 87 -0.67 -0.07 -20.36
CA MET A 87 -0.77 0.39 -21.74
C MET A 87 0.27 -0.38 -22.55
N LEU A 88 -0.11 -1.53 -23.10
CA LEU A 88 0.52 -2.02 -24.30
C LEU A 88 0.32 -0.90 -25.31
N ALA A 89 1.41 -0.27 -25.72
CA ALA A 89 1.42 0.76 -26.74
C ALA A 89 0.43 0.34 -27.83
N GLN A 90 -0.59 1.18 -28.04
CA GLN A 90 -1.47 1.09 -29.20
C GLN A 90 -0.55 0.87 -30.39
N ARG A 91 -0.54 -0.34 -30.96
CA ARG A 91 0.14 -0.59 -32.22
C ARG A 91 -0.66 0.15 -33.26
N ASP A 92 -0.37 1.44 -33.39
CA ASP A 92 -0.88 2.26 -34.47
C ASP A 92 -0.42 1.67 -35.79
N GLY A 93 -1.38 1.54 -36.71
CA GLY A 93 -1.10 1.47 -38.13
C GLY A 93 -0.87 0.07 -38.70
N ALA A 94 -1.97 -0.62 -38.97
CA ALA A 94 -2.02 -1.50 -40.13
C ALA A 94 -1.77 -0.66 -41.41
N HIS A 95 -0.52 -0.63 -41.87
CA HIS A 95 -0.25 -0.20 -43.25
C HIS A 95 -0.64 -1.35 -44.18
N ARG A 96 -1.82 -1.23 -44.80
CA ARG A 96 -2.15 -1.92 -46.05
C ARG A 96 -1.09 -1.53 -47.07
N PHE A 97 -0.33 -2.51 -47.56
CA PHE A 97 0.22 -2.46 -48.90
C PHE A 97 -0.49 -3.53 -49.71
N LEU A 98 -1.26 -3.07 -50.70
CA LEU A 98 -1.68 -3.87 -51.85
C LEU A 98 -0.44 -4.17 -52.70
#